data_AF-A0A8R7UJF8-F1
#
_entry.id   AF-A0A8R7UJF8-F1
#
_cell.length_a   1.000
_cell.length_b   1.000
_cell.length_c   1.000
_cell.angle_alpha   90.00
_cell.angle_beta   90.00
_cell.angle_gamma   90.00
#
_symmetry.space_group_name_H-M   'P 1'
#
loop_
_entity.id
_entity.type
_entity.pdbx_description
1 polymer ?
#
loop_
_entity_poly.entity_id
_entity_poly.type
_entity_poly.pdbx_seq_one_letter_code
_entity_poly.pdbx_strand_id
1 'polypeptide(L)'
;MLLVRLVCRTHFCNHGDAVATLTLSKETLGLNGKGIAKDEMARDLVIKVDGILKNHSGVGMKKLELNLHCCSKVDRCYLNSWLRIAFRVGIEELTMLLCPVTCQ
;
A
#
# COMPACT_ATOMS: atom_id res chain seq x y z
N MET A 1 9.47 -18.17 -2.26
CA MET A 1 8.94 -16.98 -2.97
C MET A 1 7.44 -16.94 -2.72
N LEU A 2 6.96 -15.84 -2.16
CA LEU A 2 5.60 -15.54 -1.66
C LEU A 2 4.90 -16.62 -0.82
N LEU A 3 5.03 -16.46 0.50
CA LEU A 3 4.01 -16.90 1.43
C LEU A 3 3.72 -15.74 2.39
N VAL A 4 2.90 -14.78 1.96
CA VAL A 4 2.28 -13.84 2.91
C VAL A 4 1.16 -14.63 3.59
N ARG A 5 1.51 -15.36 4.65
CA ARG A 5 0.52 -15.93 5.56
C ARG A 5 -0.12 -14.78 6.34
N LEU A 6 -1.22 -14.25 5.82
CA LEU A 6 -2.17 -13.52 6.66
C LEU A 6 -3.03 -14.55 7.38
N VAL A 7 -2.53 -15.07 8.51
CA VAL A 7 -3.37 -15.80 9.46
C VAL A 7 -3.90 -14.79 10.46
N CYS A 8 -5.07 -14.23 10.20
CA CYS A 8 -5.87 -13.55 11.22
C CYS A 8 -7.12 -14.39 11.50
N ARG A 9 -6.91 -15.51 12.18
CA ARG A 9 -7.97 -16.14 12.98
C ARG A 9 -7.82 -15.53 14.37
N THR A 10 -8.86 -14.84 14.80
CA THR A 10 -9.04 -14.23 16.13
C THR A 10 -8.32 -15.02 17.23
N HIS A 11 -7.34 -14.40 17.90
CA HIS A 11 -7.01 -14.49 19.33
C HIS A 11 -5.62 -13.86 19.55
N PHE A 12 -5.56 -12.90 20.48
CA PHE A 12 -4.39 -12.20 21.02
C PHE A 12 -3.01 -12.84 20.77
N CYS A 13 -2.13 -12.12 20.08
CA CYS A 13 -0.67 -12.27 20.22
C CYS A 13 -0.11 -10.97 20.82
N ASN A 14 0.03 -10.95 22.16
CA ASN A 14 0.90 -10.00 22.85
C ASN A 14 2.33 -10.53 22.81
N HIS A 15 3.20 -9.92 22.00
CA HIS A 15 4.64 -9.89 22.27
C HIS A 15 5.28 -8.66 21.60
N GLY A 16 5.51 -7.61 22.40
CA GLY A 16 6.47 -6.52 22.19
C GLY A 16 6.33 -5.66 20.92
N ASP A 17 5.84 -4.43 21.07
CA ASP A 17 6.08 -3.25 20.20
C ASP A 17 6.32 -3.48 18.69
N ALA A 18 5.63 -4.43 18.07
CA ALA A 18 5.63 -4.56 16.63
C ALA A 18 4.85 -3.37 16.08
N VAL A 19 5.57 -2.30 15.74
CA VAL A 19 5.04 -1.15 15.02
C VAL A 19 4.40 -1.69 13.75
N ALA A 20 3.06 -1.76 13.73
CA ALA A 20 2.28 -2.25 12.60
C ALA A 20 2.49 -1.33 11.40
N THR A 21 3.52 -1.64 10.60
CA THR A 21 3.97 -0.87 9.44
C THR A 21 3.55 -1.59 8.18
N LEU A 22 2.74 -0.92 7.35
CA LEU A 22 2.32 -1.42 6.06
C LEU A 22 3.11 -0.70 4.96
N THR A 23 4.03 -1.41 4.30
CA THR A 23 4.83 -0.87 3.18
C THR A 23 4.33 -1.44 1.85
N LEU A 24 3.81 -0.58 0.99
CA LEU A 24 3.30 -0.91 -0.33
C LEU A 24 4.19 -0.27 -1.40
N SER A 25 4.95 -1.10 -2.09
CA SER A 25 5.83 -0.72 -3.20
C SER A 25 5.67 -1.68 -4.36
N LYS A 26 6.21 -1.32 -5.52
CA LYS A 26 6.31 -2.23 -6.68
C LYS A 26 6.86 -3.60 -6.28
N GLU A 27 7.88 -3.63 -5.42
CA GLU A 27 8.57 -4.85 -4.99
C GLU A 27 7.71 -5.67 -4.02
N THR A 28 7.11 -5.03 -3.00
CA THR A 28 6.27 -5.74 -2.02
C THR A 28 4.98 -6.27 -2.63
N LEU A 29 4.53 -5.66 -3.74
CA LEU A 29 3.35 -6.09 -4.51
C LEU A 29 3.67 -7.13 -5.60
N GLY A 30 4.94 -7.51 -5.77
CA GLY A 30 5.37 -8.49 -6.77
C GLY A 30 5.26 -8.01 -8.21
N LEU A 31 5.36 -6.69 -8.44
CA LEU A 31 5.24 -6.05 -9.76
C LEU A 31 6.62 -5.86 -10.43
N ASN A 32 7.58 -6.74 -10.15
CA ASN A 32 8.97 -6.65 -10.64
C ASN A 32 9.17 -7.26 -12.05
N GLY A 33 8.09 -7.61 -12.75
CA GLY A 33 8.14 -8.17 -14.10
C GLY A 33 8.87 -7.28 -15.09
N LYS A 34 9.79 -7.87 -15.87
CA LYS A 34 10.44 -7.21 -17.01
C LYS A 34 9.48 -7.23 -18.21
N GLY A 35 9.47 -6.15 -19.00
CA GLY A 35 8.69 -6.08 -20.23
C GLY A 35 7.22 -5.67 -20.08
N ILE A 36 6.75 -5.40 -18.87
CA ILE A 36 5.40 -4.87 -18.63
C ILE A 36 5.37 -3.37 -18.98
N ALA A 37 4.35 -2.93 -19.71
CA ALA A 37 4.16 -1.51 -20.02
C ALA A 37 3.98 -0.69 -18.74
N LYS A 38 4.50 0.54 -18.71
CA LYS A 38 4.40 1.41 -17.51
C LYS A 38 2.95 1.64 -17.08
N ASP A 39 2.03 1.79 -18.03
CA ASP A 39 0.61 2.02 -17.75
C ASP A 39 -0.09 0.78 -17.18
N GLU A 40 0.29 -0.41 -17.66
CA GLU A 40 -0.20 -1.69 -17.12
C GLU A 40 0.29 -1.90 -15.69
N MET A 41 1.59 -1.66 -15.45
CA MET A 41 2.19 -1.71 -14.12
C MET A 41 1.55 -0.71 -13.14
N ALA A 42 1.24 0.51 -13.61
CA ALA A 42 0.55 1.53 -12.83
C ALA A 42 -0.86 1.07 -12.43
N ARG A 43 -1.61 0.50 -13.38
CA ARG A 43 -2.96 -0.03 -13.13
C ARG A 43 -2.93 -1.16 -12.11
N ASP A 44 -2.01 -2.11 -12.24
CA ASP A 44 -1.87 -3.23 -11.32
C ASP A 44 -1.48 -2.78 -9.91
N LEU A 45 -0.61 -1.78 -9.82
CA LEU A 45 -0.25 -1.16 -8.54
C LEU A 45 -1.49 -0.57 -7.87
N VAL A 46 -2.27 0.25 -8.59
CA VAL A 46 -3.48 0.88 -8.04
C VAL A 46 -4.48 -0.17 -7.57
N ILE A 47 -4.75 -1.20 -8.38
CA ILE A 47 -5.69 -2.28 -8.02
C ILE A 47 -5.23 -3.00 -6.75
N LYS A 48 -3.94 -3.33 -6.65
CA LYS A 48 -3.41 -4.05 -5.49
C LYS A 48 -3.41 -3.20 -4.22
N VAL A 49 -2.96 -1.94 -4.30
CA VAL A 49 -2.97 -1.01 -3.16
C VAL A 49 -4.41 -0.80 -2.66
N ASP A 50 -5.35 -0.55 -3.57
CA ASP A 50 -6.75 -0.35 -3.22
C ASP A 50 -7.38 -1.57 -2.56
N GLY A 51 -7.13 -2.77 -3.10
CA GLY A 51 -7.61 -4.02 -2.51
C GLY A 51 -7.03 -4.27 -1.12
N ILE A 52 -5.73 -4.06 -0.92
CA ILE A 52 -5.08 -4.25 0.38
C ILE A 52 -5.64 -3.29 1.41
N LEU A 53 -5.69 -1.98 1.11
CA LEU A 53 -6.17 -1.00 2.08
C LEU A 53 -7.64 -1.24 2.45
N LYS A 54 -8.50 -1.58 1.48
CA LYS A 54 -9.90 -1.93 1.75
C LYS A 54 -10.02 -3.18 2.63
N ASN A 55 -9.22 -4.21 2.40
CA ASN A 55 -9.24 -5.42 3.22
C ASN A 55 -8.67 -5.19 4.63
N HIS A 56 -7.78 -4.20 4.79
CA HIS A 56 -7.18 -3.82 6.07
C HIS A 56 -7.94 -2.69 6.79
N SER A 57 -9.11 -2.25 6.31
CA SER A 57 -9.83 -1.09 6.88
C SER A 57 -10.39 -1.29 8.29
N GLY A 58 -10.23 -2.48 8.88
CA GLY A 58 -10.60 -2.80 10.25
C GLY A 58 -9.44 -3.32 11.11
N VAL A 59 -8.22 -3.34 10.55
CA VAL A 59 -7.00 -3.79 11.25
C VAL A 59 -6.19 -2.54 11.61
N GLY A 60 -5.81 -2.40 12.88
CA GLY A 60 -4.98 -1.28 13.30
C GLY A 60 -3.62 -1.31 12.60
N MET A 61 -3.25 -0.21 11.95
CA MET A 61 -1.89 0.01 11.43
C MET A 61 -1.38 1.34 11.97
N LYS A 62 -0.13 1.37 12.44
CA LYS A 62 0.50 2.58 12.98
C LYS A 62 1.21 3.38 11.91
N LYS A 63 1.79 2.72 10.92
CA LYS A 63 2.56 3.38 9.87
C LYS A 63 2.13 2.88 8.49
N LEU A 64 1.97 3.80 7.56
CA LEU A 64 1.67 3.50 6.16
C LEU A 64 2.75 4.11 5.26
N GLU A 65 3.39 3.28 4.45
CA GLU A 65 4.33 3.70 3.42
C GLU A 65 3.81 3.31 2.03
N LEU A 66 3.62 4.31 1.17
CA LEU A 66 3.17 4.14 -0.21
C LEU A 66 4.28 4.59 -1.17
N ASN A 67 4.86 3.65 -1.91
CA ASN A 67 5.80 3.95 -2.98
C ASN A 67 5.10 3.87 -4.35
N LEU A 68 4.77 5.04 -4.88
CA LEU A 68 4.09 5.27 -6.15
C LEU A 68 5.06 5.76 -7.23
N HIS A 69 6.38 5.67 -7.02
CA HIS A 69 7.41 6.21 -7.94
C HIS A 69 7.41 5.54 -9.33
N CYS A 70 6.77 4.38 -9.48
CA CYS A 70 6.60 3.75 -10.80
C CYS A 70 5.29 4.16 -11.50
N CYS A 71 4.45 4.98 -10.86
CA CYS A 71 3.13 5.35 -11.33
C CYS A 71 3.06 6.85 -11.63
N SER A 72 3.13 7.20 -12.91
CA SER A 72 3.10 8.60 -13.37
C SER A 72 1.74 9.27 -13.18
N LYS A 73 0.66 8.49 -13.01
CA LYS A 73 -0.72 8.98 -12.90
C LYS A 73 -1.54 8.10 -11.95
N VAL A 74 -1.57 8.46 -10.67
CA VAL A 74 -2.58 7.95 -9.73
C VAL A 74 -3.69 8.99 -9.61
N ASP A 75 -4.94 8.59 -9.84
CA ASP A 75 -6.08 9.50 -9.67
C ASP A 75 -6.20 9.95 -8.20
N ARG A 76 -6.46 11.24 -8.00
CA ARG A 76 -6.67 11.84 -6.67
C ARG A 76 -7.79 11.15 -5.88
N CYS A 77 -8.78 10.57 -6.56
CA CYS A 77 -9.88 9.83 -5.94
C CYS A 77 -9.37 8.58 -5.20
N TYR A 78 -8.41 7.83 -5.78
CA TYR A 78 -7.81 6.68 -5.12
C TYR A 78 -6.99 7.09 -3.91
N LEU A 79 -6.10 8.08 -4.09
CA LEU A 79 -5.31 8.65 -2.99
C LEU A 79 -6.20 9.10 -1.82
N ASN A 80 -7.25 9.86 -2.09
CA ASN A 80 -8.18 10.32 -1.05
C ASN A 80 -8.90 9.16 -0.34
N SER A 81 -9.29 8.12 -1.10
CA SER A 81 -9.90 6.92 -0.52
C SER A 81 -8.94 6.17 0.39
N TRP A 82 -7.70 5.97 -0.04
CA TRP A 82 -6.63 5.30 0.71
C TRP A 82 -6.29 6.03 2.00
N LEU A 83 -6.13 7.35 1.93
CA LEU A 83 -5.87 8.19 3.10
C LEU A 83 -7.01 8.12 4.10
N ARG A 84 -8.26 8.20 3.64
CA ARG A 84 -9.43 8.09 4.54
C ARG A 84 -9.48 6.75 5.26
N ILE A 85 -9.14 5.64 4.58
CA ILE A 85 -9.03 4.33 5.21
C ILE A 85 -7.92 4.35 6.27
N ALA A 86 -6.75 4.87 5.91
CA ALA A 86 -5.60 4.92 6.80
C ALA A 86 -5.89 5.73 8.08
N PHE A 87 -6.46 6.92 7.94
CA PHE A 87 -6.85 7.73 9.11
C PHE A 87 -7.94 7.07 9.94
N ARG A 88 -8.89 6.36 9.32
CA ARG A 88 -9.93 5.63 10.06
C ARG A 88 -9.36 4.52 10.94
N VAL A 89 -8.27 3.87 10.53
CA VAL A 89 -7.61 2.82 11.32
C VAL A 89 -6.58 3.36 12.32
N GLY A 90 -6.42 4.68 12.40
CA GLY A 90 -5.57 5.34 13.41
C GLY A 90 -4.08 5.35 13.09
N ILE A 91 -3.70 5.59 11.82
CA ILE A 91 -2.27 5.77 11.50
C ILE A 91 -1.65 6.93 12.28
N GLU A 92 -0.43 6.72 12.75
CA GLU A 92 0.41 7.70 13.42
C GLU A 92 1.39 8.35 12.42
N GLU A 93 1.86 7.59 11.42
CA GLU A 93 2.81 8.07 10.41
C GLU A 93 2.39 7.67 8.99
N LEU A 94 2.57 8.59 8.05
CA LEU A 94 2.35 8.40 6.62
C LEU A 94 3.59 8.83 5.83
N THR A 95 4.11 7.93 5.01
CA THR A 95 5.17 8.20 4.04
C THR A 95 4.64 7.93 2.63
N MET A 96 4.83 8.88 1.72
CA MET A 96 4.46 8.72 0.31
C MET A 96 5.61 9.12 -0.60
N LEU A 97 6.01 8.21 -1.50
CA LEU A 97 6.96 8.48 -2.56
C LEU A 97 6.19 8.61 -3.89
N LEU A 98 6.17 9.81 -4.46
CA LEU A 98 5.45 10.11 -5.70
C LEU A 98 6.44 10.26 -6.87
N CYS A 99 5.98 9.99 -8.09
CA CYS A 99 6.76 10.37 -9.27
C CYS A 99 6.96 11.88 -9.30
N PRO A 100 8.18 12.38 -9.58
CA PRO A 100 8.35 13.79 -9.91
C PRO A 100 7.54 14.08 -11.19
N VAL A 101 6.72 15.13 -11.15
CA VAL A 101 5.98 15.62 -12.32
C VAL A 101 7.00 16.25 -13.26
N THR A 102 7.60 15.46 -14.16
CA THR A 102 8.32 16.06 -15.28
C THR A 102 7.28 16.64 -16.22
N CYS A 103 7.16 17.97 -16.24
CA CYS A 103 6.45 18.66 -17.33
C CYS A 103 7.01 18.15 -18.67
N GLN A 104 6.15 17.55 -19.49
CA GLN A 104 6.32 17.45 -20.94
C GLN A 104 5.18 18.22 -21.59
#